data_AF-A0A836SS91-F1
#
_entry.id   AF-A0A836SS91-F1
#
_cell.length_a   1.000
_cell.length_b   1.000
_cell.length_c   1.000
_cell.angle_alpha   90.00
_cell.angle_beta   90.00
_cell.angle_gamma   90.00
#
_symmetry.space_group_name_H-M   'P 1'
#
loop_
_entity.id
_entity.type
_entity.pdbx_description
1 polymer ?
#
loop_
_entity_poly.entity_id
_entity_poly.type
_entity_poly.pdbx_seq_one_letter_code
_entity_poly.pdbx_strand_id
1 'polypeptide(L)'
;MRSQEPKTFWDIEEEKTWRIYLLFSFLILLYFVPIYLIWLIIKFIVVVRLSLSSIEVPYTIFGTDTIIVLILSAVVSYIHWHRSNRRVVIRILHLLGAKYPDKNDEYHNIFQNVVGEVATAAGGIQVEPYIIPTGAMNAFALADMEGRNVIGITEGLLSRLKRDELQSVVAHEMAHIVSKDCLQTTTVCALFGIYSEAITQSNRLLTRVDSPPGPPFEYGMRRRFNIGLLSVPVIGILFISSILAQLLSMFISREREYRADANAVRFTRNPLSLASALYRIGTGWRGAGYGGENIAPIFILNPIYSRLDEVENFWADIFSTHPPLLKRLNIILNMAHADLSAVRSYLKKRKRLRTAEEIQIPEPRFYIKHNDEWLGPFTINQLKTLDFLNPDSILRPADQTRMVKAGEIYDLAIFFKEREGPLWKMKRLCPDCREWLIIKEYEGLHLWQCAYCDGLLVEIDKLPRIFVRKEKGYTKRVQRIAKLLSEETRKKNPHFTLLLDMSQPRRCPKCGDKMFHKLYSYSYHIEVDVCPKCQLIWFDKDELEILQCLIETAEDNA
;
A
#
# COMPACT_ATOMS: atom_id res chain seq x y z
N MET A 1 -37.36 1.04 -24.27
CA MET A 1 -35.98 0.63 -23.94
C MET A 1 -35.64 -0.59 -24.79
N ARG A 2 -34.82 -0.44 -25.85
CA ARG A 2 -34.32 -1.62 -26.57
C ARG A 2 -33.42 -2.38 -25.60
N SER A 3 -33.80 -3.59 -25.22
CA SER A 3 -32.91 -4.52 -24.54
C SER A 3 -31.70 -4.73 -25.45
N GLN A 4 -30.56 -4.11 -25.13
CA GLN A 4 -29.32 -4.45 -25.81
C GLN A 4 -29.08 -5.93 -25.58
N GLU A 5 -28.94 -6.69 -26.67
CA GLU A 5 -28.58 -8.10 -26.60
C GLU A 5 -27.30 -8.26 -25.77
N PRO A 6 -27.20 -9.31 -24.95
CA PRO A 6 -26.01 -9.56 -24.15
C PRO A 6 -24.81 -9.75 -25.09
N LYS A 7 -23.86 -8.81 -25.02
CA LYS A 7 -22.63 -8.88 -25.80
C LYS A 7 -21.90 -10.19 -25.56
N THR A 8 -21.44 -10.83 -26.63
CA THR A 8 -20.63 -12.04 -26.54
C THR A 8 -19.21 -11.69 -26.08
N PHE A 9 -18.44 -12.70 -25.64
CA PHE A 9 -17.04 -12.51 -25.27
C PHE A 9 -16.21 -11.90 -26.42
N TRP A 10 -16.50 -12.31 -27.66
CA TRP A 10 -15.86 -11.78 -28.86
C TRP A 10 -16.17 -10.32 -29.10
N ASP A 11 -17.43 -9.90 -28.93
CA ASP A 11 -17.83 -8.49 -29.05
C ASP A 11 -17.10 -7.61 -28.01
N ILE A 12 -16.86 -8.15 -26.82
CA ILE A 12 -16.11 -7.47 -25.76
C ILE A 12 -14.63 -7.36 -26.15
N GLU A 13 -14.00 -8.43 -26.64
CA GLU A 13 -12.60 -8.38 -27.07
C GLU A 13 -12.37 -7.44 -28.25
N GLU A 14 -13.28 -7.41 -29.23
CA GLU A 14 -13.21 -6.53 -30.39
C GLU A 14 -13.35 -5.06 -29.98
N GLU A 15 -14.34 -4.73 -29.14
CA GLU A 15 -14.54 -3.37 -28.63
C GLU A 15 -13.32 -2.88 -27.84
N LYS A 16 -12.67 -3.76 -27.08
CA LYS A 16 -11.48 -3.43 -26.28
C LYS A 16 -10.24 -3.24 -27.13
N THR A 17 -10.06 -4.05 -28.16
CA THR A 17 -8.94 -3.93 -29.11
C THR A 17 -9.07 -2.64 -29.92
N TRP A 18 -10.28 -2.29 -30.35
CA TRP A 18 -10.56 -1.02 -31.01
C TRP A 18 -10.19 0.19 -30.15
N ARG A 19 -10.51 0.17 -28.85
CA ARG A 19 -10.14 1.26 -27.92
C ARG A 19 -8.63 1.43 -27.78
N ILE A 20 -7.86 0.34 -27.82
CA ILE A 20 -6.39 0.39 -27.82
C ILE A 20 -5.86 1.03 -29.11
N TYR A 21 -6.39 0.68 -30.27
CA TYR A 21 -6.02 1.33 -31.53
C TYR A 21 -6.41 2.81 -31.56
N LEU A 22 -7.58 3.15 -31.00
CA LEU A 22 -8.01 4.53 -30.86
C LEU A 22 -7.04 5.32 -29.98
N LEU A 23 -6.62 4.76 -28.83
CA LEU A 23 -5.59 5.35 -27.96
C LEU A 23 -4.26 5.58 -28.71
N PHE A 24 -3.82 4.61 -29.52
CA PHE A 24 -2.61 4.75 -30.31
C PHE A 24 -2.73 5.82 -31.40
N SER A 25 -3.86 5.86 -32.11
CA SER A 25 -4.18 6.91 -33.09
C SER A 25 -4.20 8.30 -32.45
N PHE A 26 -4.79 8.40 -31.26
CA PHE A 26 -4.79 9.63 -30.48
C PHE A 26 -3.37 10.06 -30.11
N LEU A 27 -2.50 9.11 -29.72
CA LEU A 27 -1.10 9.40 -29.43
C LEU A 27 -0.35 9.96 -30.66
N ILE A 28 -0.60 9.42 -31.86
CA ILE A 28 -0.07 9.98 -33.11
C ILE A 28 -0.53 11.42 -33.30
N LEU A 29 -1.82 11.70 -33.13
CA LEU A 29 -2.36 13.06 -33.24
C LEU A 29 -1.71 14.02 -32.23
N LEU A 30 -1.55 13.56 -30.99
CA LEU A 30 -0.95 14.33 -29.90
C LEU A 30 0.49 14.78 -30.21
N TYR A 31 1.29 13.95 -30.88
CA TYR A 31 2.63 14.33 -31.32
C TYR A 31 2.62 15.09 -32.65
N PHE A 32 1.68 14.78 -33.54
CA PHE A 32 1.57 15.42 -34.85
C PHE A 32 1.26 16.91 -34.74
N VAL A 33 0.22 17.28 -33.99
CA VAL A 33 -0.22 18.69 -33.85
C VAL A 33 0.93 19.63 -33.41
N PRO A 34 1.64 19.38 -32.29
CA PRO A 34 2.70 20.28 -31.83
C PRO A 34 3.93 20.29 -32.74
N ILE A 35 4.35 19.13 -33.26
CA ILE A 35 5.50 19.05 -34.17
C ILE A 35 5.18 19.81 -35.46
N TYR A 36 3.96 19.67 -35.97
CA TYR A 36 3.50 20.36 -37.16
C TYR A 36 3.38 21.88 -36.96
N LEU A 37 2.87 22.34 -35.81
CA LEU A 37 2.85 23.77 -35.48
C LEU A 37 4.26 24.37 -35.41
N ILE A 38 5.21 23.67 -34.79
CA ILE A 38 6.61 24.09 -34.74
C ILE A 38 7.19 24.15 -36.16
N TRP A 39 6.92 23.13 -36.99
CA TRP A 39 7.34 23.09 -38.38
C TRP A 39 6.79 24.26 -39.19
N LEU A 40 5.51 24.62 -39.03
CA LEU A 40 4.90 25.78 -39.70
C LEU A 40 5.58 27.09 -39.29
N ILE A 41 5.92 27.27 -38.01
CA ILE A 41 6.65 28.45 -37.53
C ILE A 41 8.04 28.52 -38.18
N ILE A 42 8.77 27.40 -38.22
CA ILE A 42 10.10 27.33 -38.86
C ILE A 42 9.98 27.64 -40.35
N LYS A 43 9.02 27.02 -41.04
CA LYS A 43 8.75 27.25 -42.47
C LYS A 43 8.42 28.72 -42.75
N PHE A 44 7.59 29.34 -41.92
CA PHE A 44 7.27 30.76 -42.02
C PHE A 44 8.51 31.65 -41.89
N ILE A 45 9.35 31.41 -40.87
CA ILE A 45 10.60 32.16 -40.67
C ILE A 45 11.55 32.00 -41.87
N VAL A 46 11.69 30.78 -42.40
CA VAL A 46 12.53 30.50 -43.57
C VAL A 46 12.01 31.22 -44.81
N VAL A 47 10.70 31.19 -45.07
CA VAL A 47 10.08 31.86 -46.21
C VAL A 47 10.24 33.38 -46.11
N VAL A 48 10.00 33.98 -44.94
CA VAL A 48 10.23 35.42 -44.72
C VAL A 48 11.69 35.78 -44.98
N ARG A 49 12.64 34.98 -44.49
CA ARG A 49 14.08 35.22 -44.70
C ARG A 49 14.48 35.13 -46.18
N LEU A 50 13.95 34.14 -46.91
CA LEU A 50 14.22 33.95 -48.33
C LEU A 50 13.57 35.03 -49.20
N SER A 51 12.36 35.47 -48.84
CA SER A 51 11.66 36.56 -49.52
C SER A 51 12.40 37.89 -49.36
N LEU A 52 13.00 38.15 -48.18
CA LEU A 52 13.90 39.29 -47.97
C LEU A 52 15.16 39.24 -48.86
N SER A 53 15.60 38.05 -49.28
CA SER A 53 16.69 37.86 -50.24
C SER A 53 16.24 37.81 -51.71
N SER A 54 15.02 38.29 -52.01
CA SER A 54 14.45 38.35 -53.37
C SER A 54 14.22 36.99 -54.06
N ILE A 55 14.10 35.91 -53.28
CA ILE A 55 13.71 34.59 -53.79
C ILE A 55 12.23 34.37 -53.43
N GLU A 56 11.36 34.30 -54.44
CA GLU A 56 9.94 34.01 -54.24
C GLU A 56 9.75 32.50 -54.01
N VAL A 57 9.32 32.14 -52.80
CA VAL A 57 8.99 30.75 -52.45
C VAL A 57 7.51 30.70 -52.05
N PRO A 58 6.69 29.85 -52.69
CA PRO A 58 5.27 29.74 -52.32
C PRO A 58 5.10 29.16 -50.92
N TYR A 59 4.33 29.84 -50.07
CA TYR A 59 3.98 29.33 -48.74
C TYR A 59 2.74 28.43 -48.82
N THR A 60 2.96 27.13 -48.93
CA THR A 60 1.88 26.14 -48.81
C THR A 60 1.74 25.70 -47.35
N ILE A 61 0.50 25.63 -46.87
CA ILE A 61 0.21 25.06 -45.54
C ILE A 61 0.44 23.56 -45.59
N PHE A 62 -0.15 22.87 -46.58
CA PHE A 62 0.01 21.44 -46.76
C PHE A 62 0.89 21.11 -47.97
N GLY A 63 1.92 20.29 -47.78
CA GLY A 63 2.85 19.84 -48.82
C GLY A 63 3.45 18.47 -48.50
N THR A 64 4.50 18.05 -49.22
CA THR A 64 5.21 16.78 -48.98
C THR A 64 5.90 16.74 -47.61
N ASP A 65 6.23 17.90 -47.07
CA ASP A 65 6.71 18.11 -45.70
C ASP A 65 5.71 17.65 -44.63
N THR A 66 4.40 17.73 -44.89
CA THR A 66 3.38 17.21 -43.96
C THR A 66 3.47 15.70 -43.77
N ILE A 67 3.76 14.96 -44.84
CA ILE A 67 3.90 13.50 -44.81
C ILE A 67 5.14 13.13 -44.00
N ILE A 68 6.24 13.87 -44.17
CA ILE A 68 7.47 13.67 -43.40
C ILE A 68 7.20 13.91 -41.90
N VAL A 69 6.49 14.98 -41.55
CA VAL A 69 6.11 15.27 -40.16
C VAL A 69 5.19 14.17 -39.62
N LEU A 70 4.22 13.69 -40.39
CA LEU A 70 3.32 12.62 -39.97
C LEU A 70 4.08 11.30 -39.72
N ILE A 71 5.00 10.92 -40.61
CA ILE A 71 5.85 9.74 -40.44
C ILE A 71 6.72 9.89 -39.18
N LEU A 72 7.32 11.07 -38.98
CA LEU A 72 8.12 11.36 -37.80
C LEU A 72 7.28 11.22 -36.51
N SER A 73 6.08 11.79 -36.49
CA SER A 73 5.15 11.67 -35.36
C SER A 73 4.73 10.22 -35.11
N ALA A 74 4.47 9.44 -36.16
CA ALA A 74 4.16 8.01 -36.02
C ALA A 74 5.33 7.21 -35.43
N VAL A 75 6.57 7.48 -35.86
CA VAL A 75 7.78 6.85 -35.30
C VAL A 75 7.96 7.21 -33.83
N VAL A 76 7.82 8.49 -33.47
CA VAL A 76 7.90 8.95 -32.07
C VAL A 76 6.81 8.30 -31.22
N SER A 77 5.56 8.25 -31.70
CA SER A 77 4.45 7.58 -31.02
C SER A 77 4.70 6.09 -30.83
N TYR A 78 5.24 5.40 -31.83
CA TYR A 78 5.60 3.98 -31.73
C TYR A 78 6.68 3.73 -30.67
N ILE A 79 7.75 4.53 -30.69
CA ILE A 79 8.82 4.45 -29.69
C ILE A 79 8.25 4.73 -28.29
N HIS A 80 7.42 5.77 -28.15
CA HIS A 80 6.79 6.12 -26.90
C HIS A 80 5.90 4.98 -26.38
N TRP A 81 5.00 4.45 -27.23
CA TRP A 81 4.15 3.31 -26.90
C TRP A 81 4.95 2.10 -26.42
N HIS A 82 5.98 1.71 -27.19
CA HIS A 82 6.80 0.55 -26.87
C HIS A 82 7.55 0.73 -25.53
N ARG A 83 8.14 1.91 -25.29
CA ARG A 83 8.83 2.21 -24.03
C ARG A 83 7.87 2.30 -22.85
N SER A 84 6.68 2.87 -23.05
CA SER A 84 5.66 3.05 -22.01
C SER A 84 5.02 1.75 -21.58
N ASN A 85 4.79 0.79 -22.48
CA ASN A 85 4.15 -0.48 -22.10
C ASN A 85 5.15 -1.55 -21.64
N ARG A 86 6.43 -1.44 -22.01
CA ARG A 86 7.44 -2.42 -21.58
C ARG A 86 7.60 -2.42 -20.07
N ARG A 87 7.44 -3.59 -19.44
CA ARG A 87 7.56 -3.80 -17.98
C ARG A 87 6.77 -2.78 -17.14
N VAL A 88 5.60 -2.35 -17.63
CA VAL A 88 4.77 -1.33 -16.97
C VAL A 88 4.38 -1.75 -15.55
N VAL A 89 3.96 -3.00 -15.36
CA VAL A 89 3.56 -3.55 -14.06
C VAL A 89 4.69 -3.40 -13.04
N ILE A 90 5.92 -3.77 -13.41
CA ILE A 90 7.09 -3.68 -12.52
C ILE A 90 7.37 -2.23 -12.12
N ARG A 91 7.28 -1.30 -13.07
CA ARG A 91 7.50 0.13 -12.78
C ARG A 91 6.46 0.68 -11.82
N ILE A 92 5.18 0.39 -12.03
CA ILE A 92 4.11 0.84 -11.14
C ILE A 92 4.28 0.20 -9.75
N LEU A 93 4.58 -1.09 -9.67
CA LEU A 93 4.84 -1.76 -8.38
C LEU A 93 6.01 -1.12 -7.62
N HIS A 94 7.07 -0.75 -8.32
CA HIS A 94 8.21 -0.06 -7.71
C HIS A 94 7.84 1.36 -7.24
N LEU A 95 7.05 2.11 -8.04
CA LEU A 95 6.54 3.44 -7.65
C LEU A 95 5.66 3.36 -6.39
N LEU A 96 4.87 2.31 -6.27
CA LEU A 96 4.03 2.05 -5.11
C LEU A 96 4.79 1.47 -3.91
N GLY A 97 6.07 1.08 -4.08
CA GLY A 97 6.81 0.35 -3.04
C GLY A 97 6.15 -0.98 -2.67
N ALA A 98 5.45 -1.60 -3.62
CA ALA A 98 4.76 -2.87 -3.43
C ALA A 98 5.77 -4.01 -3.25
N LYS A 99 5.47 -4.92 -2.33
CA LYS A 99 6.31 -6.07 -1.97
C LYS A 99 5.51 -7.36 -2.11
N TYR A 100 6.21 -8.48 -2.28
CA TYR A 100 5.58 -9.79 -2.19
C TYR A 100 5.08 -10.04 -0.75
N PRO A 101 3.95 -10.76 -0.58
CA PRO A 101 3.47 -11.10 0.75
C PRO A 101 4.46 -12.01 1.48
N ASP A 102 4.79 -11.64 2.72
CA ASP A 102 5.54 -12.44 3.67
C ASP A 102 4.77 -13.72 4.06
N LYS A 103 5.42 -14.88 3.97
CA LYS A 103 4.83 -16.19 4.30
C LYS A 103 4.68 -16.41 5.81
N ASN A 104 5.41 -15.65 6.63
CA ASN A 104 5.37 -15.76 8.10
C ASN A 104 4.38 -14.78 8.73
N ASP A 105 3.51 -14.17 7.92
CA ASP A 105 2.53 -13.18 8.34
C ASP A 105 1.12 -13.73 8.06
N GLU A 106 0.30 -13.86 9.11
CA GLU A 106 -1.02 -14.49 9.03
C GLU A 106 -1.93 -13.77 8.02
N TYR A 107 -1.95 -12.43 8.06
CA TYR A 107 -2.77 -11.60 7.20
C TYR A 107 -2.38 -11.77 5.72
N HIS A 108 -1.09 -11.87 5.45
CA HIS A 108 -0.58 -12.08 4.11
C HIS A 108 -0.95 -13.46 3.56
N ASN A 109 -0.89 -14.49 4.41
CA ASN A 109 -1.34 -15.85 4.04
C ASN A 109 -2.85 -15.86 3.75
N ILE A 110 -3.66 -15.18 4.56
CA ILE A 110 -5.11 -15.02 4.30
C ILE A 110 -5.32 -14.34 2.95
N PHE A 111 -4.60 -13.26 2.66
CA PHE A 111 -4.70 -12.57 1.36
C PHE A 111 -4.34 -13.49 0.18
N GLN A 112 -3.25 -14.25 0.27
CA GLN A 112 -2.86 -15.21 -0.77
C GLN A 112 -3.95 -16.27 -1.00
N ASN A 113 -4.52 -16.82 0.08
CA ASN A 113 -5.60 -17.81 -0.01
C ASN A 113 -6.85 -17.21 -0.68
N VAL A 114 -7.24 -16.00 -0.28
CA VAL A 114 -8.38 -15.29 -0.86
C VAL A 114 -8.17 -15.02 -2.36
N VAL A 115 -6.96 -14.61 -2.77
CA VAL A 115 -6.63 -14.43 -4.19
C VAL A 115 -6.76 -15.75 -4.95
N GLY A 116 -6.28 -16.86 -4.40
CA GLY A 116 -6.42 -18.19 -5.00
C GLY A 116 -7.88 -18.66 -5.12
N GLU A 117 -8.70 -18.43 -4.11
CA GLU A 117 -10.13 -18.76 -4.11
C GLU A 117 -10.89 -18.00 -5.18
N VAL A 118 -10.68 -16.68 -5.24
CA VAL A 118 -11.33 -15.80 -6.21
C VAL A 118 -10.84 -16.11 -7.63
N ALA A 119 -9.54 -16.38 -7.82
CA ALA A 119 -8.99 -16.79 -9.11
C ALA A 119 -9.64 -18.09 -9.61
N THR A 120 -9.87 -19.05 -8.72
CA THR A 120 -10.57 -20.30 -9.03
C THR A 120 -12.01 -20.02 -9.47
N ALA A 121 -12.75 -19.17 -8.74
CA ALA A 121 -14.10 -18.77 -9.09
C ALA A 121 -14.19 -17.98 -10.41
N ALA A 122 -13.12 -17.27 -10.78
CA ALA A 122 -13.01 -16.47 -12.00
C ALA A 122 -12.51 -17.27 -13.22
N GLY A 123 -12.36 -18.59 -13.12
CA GLY A 123 -11.95 -19.45 -14.25
C GLY A 123 -10.46 -19.83 -14.27
N GLY A 124 -9.75 -19.71 -13.15
CA GLY A 124 -8.37 -20.20 -13.01
C GLY A 124 -7.30 -19.27 -13.58
N ILE A 125 -7.56 -17.97 -13.63
CA ILE A 125 -6.60 -16.96 -14.11
C ILE A 125 -5.42 -16.87 -13.13
N GLN A 126 -4.20 -16.89 -13.65
CA GLN A 126 -3.00 -16.68 -12.83
C GLN A 126 -2.87 -15.20 -12.47
N VAL A 127 -2.79 -14.92 -11.16
CA VAL A 127 -2.67 -13.57 -10.60
C VAL A 127 -1.64 -13.57 -9.48
N GLU A 128 -0.71 -12.62 -9.51
CA GLU A 128 0.29 -12.45 -8.46
C GLU A 128 -0.23 -11.49 -7.36
N PRO A 129 -0.21 -11.90 -6.08
CA PRO A 129 -0.58 -11.02 -4.96
C PRO A 129 0.59 -10.11 -4.57
N TYR A 130 0.31 -8.83 -4.32
CA TYR A 130 1.27 -7.83 -3.81
C TYR A 130 0.70 -7.02 -2.65
N ILE A 131 1.60 -6.50 -1.80
CA ILE A 131 1.24 -5.71 -0.62
C ILE A 131 1.99 -4.38 -0.61
N ILE A 132 1.26 -3.29 -0.39
CA ILE A 132 1.83 -1.97 -0.16
C ILE A 132 1.90 -1.75 1.36
N PRO A 133 3.10 -1.49 1.93
CA PRO A 133 3.29 -1.31 3.37
C PRO A 133 2.84 0.09 3.82
N THR A 134 1.55 0.40 3.69
CA THR A 134 0.94 1.68 4.06
C THR A 134 -0.35 1.47 4.83
N GLY A 135 -0.63 2.36 5.79
CA GLY A 135 -1.88 2.37 6.55
C GLY A 135 -3.11 2.84 5.76
N ALA A 136 -2.92 3.24 4.49
CA ALA A 136 -4.02 3.57 3.59
C ALA A 136 -4.96 2.38 3.38
N MET A 137 -6.21 2.66 3.06
CA MET A 137 -7.22 1.66 2.70
C MET A 137 -7.48 1.73 1.20
N ASN A 138 -6.74 0.94 0.45
CA ASN A 138 -6.90 0.82 -0.99
C ASN A 138 -6.47 -0.56 -1.53
N ALA A 139 -7.01 -0.91 -2.71
CA ALA A 139 -6.65 -2.10 -3.48
C ALA A 139 -6.56 -1.70 -4.95
N PHE A 140 -5.82 -2.47 -5.75
CA PHE A 140 -5.63 -2.21 -7.17
C PHE A 140 -5.40 -3.50 -7.96
N ALA A 141 -5.71 -3.46 -9.24
CA ALA A 141 -5.31 -4.46 -10.21
C ALA A 141 -4.37 -3.84 -11.25
N LEU A 142 -3.37 -4.60 -11.70
CA LEU A 142 -2.54 -4.27 -12.86
C LEU A 142 -2.50 -5.43 -13.85
N ALA A 143 -2.44 -5.10 -15.14
CA ALA A 143 -2.23 -6.06 -16.21
C ALA A 143 -1.35 -5.44 -17.31
N ASP A 144 -0.49 -6.25 -17.93
CA ASP A 144 0.30 -5.84 -19.08
C ASP A 144 0.02 -6.69 -20.33
N MET A 145 0.53 -6.20 -21.46
CA MET A 145 0.43 -6.89 -22.76
C MET A 145 1.28 -8.16 -22.82
N GLU A 146 2.14 -8.41 -21.80
CA GLU A 146 2.97 -9.62 -21.69
C GLU A 146 2.19 -10.76 -21.00
N GLY A 147 0.95 -10.51 -20.57
CA GLY A 147 0.05 -11.49 -19.95
C GLY A 147 0.18 -11.59 -18.43
N ARG A 148 0.91 -10.66 -17.80
CA ARG A 148 1.09 -10.64 -16.35
C ARG A 148 -0.07 -9.92 -15.68
N ASN A 149 -0.71 -10.57 -14.71
CA ASN A 149 -1.79 -10.01 -13.90
C ASN A 149 -1.38 -9.92 -12.44
N VAL A 150 -1.68 -8.79 -11.80
CA VAL A 150 -1.33 -8.50 -10.41
C VAL A 150 -2.54 -7.94 -9.69
N ILE A 151 -2.80 -8.43 -8.48
CA ILE A 151 -3.69 -7.77 -7.52
C ILE A 151 -2.85 -7.31 -6.34
N GLY A 152 -2.94 -6.03 -6.03
CA GLY A 152 -2.26 -5.44 -4.90
C GLY A 152 -3.21 -4.86 -3.88
N ILE A 153 -2.83 -4.97 -2.62
CA ILE A 153 -3.59 -4.47 -1.48
C ILE A 153 -2.69 -3.66 -0.56
N THR A 154 -3.25 -2.67 0.11
CA THR A 154 -2.55 -1.92 1.16
C THR A 154 -2.64 -2.65 2.51
N GLU A 155 -1.60 -2.55 3.33
CA GLU A 155 -1.59 -3.10 4.69
C GLU A 155 -2.81 -2.61 5.50
N GLY A 156 -3.17 -1.34 5.34
CA GLY A 156 -4.31 -0.72 6.02
C GLY A 156 -5.66 -1.27 5.61
N LEU A 157 -5.84 -1.70 4.36
CA LEU A 157 -7.04 -2.40 3.92
C LEU A 157 -7.07 -3.82 4.46
N LEU A 158 -5.93 -4.53 4.38
CA LEU A 158 -5.80 -5.90 4.83
C LEU A 158 -6.05 -6.06 6.34
N SER A 159 -5.61 -5.11 7.17
CA SER A 159 -5.81 -5.16 8.63
C SER A 159 -7.23 -4.77 9.09
N ARG A 160 -7.96 -3.99 8.28
CA ARG A 160 -9.27 -3.41 8.66
C ARG A 160 -10.45 -4.12 8.03
N LEU A 161 -10.25 -4.84 6.94
CA LEU A 161 -11.29 -5.68 6.35
C LEU A 161 -11.27 -7.08 6.95
N LYS A 162 -12.46 -7.65 7.07
CA LYS A 162 -12.62 -9.06 7.41
C LYS A 162 -12.42 -9.91 6.18
N ARG A 163 -12.21 -11.22 6.38
CA ARG A 163 -12.03 -12.18 5.30
C ARG A 163 -13.10 -12.09 4.19
N ASP A 164 -14.39 -12.03 4.55
CA ASP A 164 -15.49 -11.93 3.56
C ASP A 164 -15.45 -10.60 2.78
N GLU A 165 -15.12 -9.50 3.47
CA GLU A 165 -15.01 -8.15 2.88
C GLU A 165 -13.79 -8.07 1.96
N LEU A 166 -12.66 -8.62 2.40
CA LEU A 166 -11.43 -8.79 1.64
C LEU A 166 -11.70 -9.61 0.38
N GLN A 167 -12.40 -10.74 0.50
CA GLN A 167 -12.78 -11.59 -0.63
C GLN A 167 -13.63 -10.82 -1.65
N SER A 168 -14.57 -10.00 -1.21
CA SER A 168 -15.36 -9.14 -2.10
C SER A 168 -14.52 -8.06 -2.80
N VAL A 169 -13.56 -7.45 -2.12
CA VAL A 169 -12.64 -6.48 -2.75
C VAL A 169 -11.73 -7.17 -3.77
N VAL A 170 -11.13 -8.31 -3.41
CA VAL A 170 -10.31 -9.09 -4.34
C VAL A 170 -11.13 -9.57 -5.54
N ALA A 171 -12.41 -9.94 -5.34
CA ALA A 171 -13.31 -10.30 -6.43
C ALA A 171 -13.63 -9.13 -7.37
N HIS A 172 -13.73 -7.91 -6.84
CA HIS A 172 -13.86 -6.69 -7.64
C HIS A 172 -12.61 -6.44 -8.49
N GLU A 173 -11.41 -6.50 -7.89
CA GLU A 173 -10.15 -6.35 -8.62
C GLU A 173 -9.95 -7.46 -9.66
N MET A 174 -10.33 -8.70 -9.32
CA MET A 174 -10.31 -9.83 -10.26
C MET A 174 -11.26 -9.60 -11.43
N ALA A 175 -12.43 -9.01 -11.19
CA ALA A 175 -13.38 -8.71 -12.26
C ALA A 175 -12.77 -7.75 -13.31
N HIS A 176 -11.93 -6.80 -12.90
CA HIS A 176 -11.20 -5.92 -13.83
C HIS A 176 -10.13 -6.64 -14.66
N ILE A 177 -9.53 -7.69 -14.11
CA ILE A 177 -8.59 -8.55 -14.84
C ILE A 177 -9.34 -9.40 -15.87
N VAL A 178 -10.42 -10.07 -15.43
CA VAL A 178 -11.28 -10.89 -16.29
C VAL A 178 -11.87 -10.08 -17.45
N SER A 179 -12.30 -8.84 -17.20
CA SER A 179 -12.88 -7.95 -18.21
C SER A 179 -11.85 -7.22 -19.08
N LYS A 180 -10.54 -7.41 -18.83
CA LYS A 180 -9.42 -6.67 -19.45
C LYS A 180 -9.49 -5.14 -19.28
N ASP A 181 -10.35 -4.63 -18.38
CA ASP A 181 -10.42 -3.19 -18.06
C ASP A 181 -9.12 -2.71 -17.41
N CYS A 182 -8.50 -3.59 -16.62
CA CYS A 182 -7.24 -3.32 -15.95
C CYS A 182 -6.08 -3.08 -16.95
N LEU A 183 -6.02 -3.84 -18.05
CA LEU A 183 -5.01 -3.68 -19.10
C LEU A 183 -5.10 -2.31 -19.77
N GLN A 184 -6.32 -1.89 -20.11
CA GLN A 184 -6.57 -0.58 -20.70
C GLN A 184 -6.13 0.53 -19.74
N THR A 185 -6.53 0.44 -18.48
CA THR A 185 -6.20 1.42 -17.44
C THR A 185 -4.70 1.52 -17.20
N THR A 186 -4.03 0.37 -17.09
CA THR A 186 -2.58 0.29 -16.87
C THR A 186 -1.81 0.88 -18.04
N THR A 187 -2.19 0.54 -19.27
CA THR A 187 -1.60 1.08 -20.51
C THR A 187 -1.73 2.59 -20.56
N VAL A 188 -2.93 3.10 -20.28
CA VAL A 188 -3.22 4.53 -20.29
C VAL A 188 -2.40 5.27 -19.22
N CYS A 189 -2.34 4.76 -17.98
CA CYS A 189 -1.50 5.32 -16.92
C CYS A 189 0.00 5.34 -17.30
N ALA A 190 0.47 4.29 -17.99
CA ALA A 190 1.87 4.19 -18.42
C ALA A 190 2.27 5.26 -19.43
N LEU A 191 1.38 5.55 -20.39
CA LEU A 191 1.59 6.59 -21.39
C LEU A 191 1.70 7.98 -20.76
N PHE A 192 1.01 8.23 -19.65
CA PHE A 192 1.14 9.48 -18.88
C PHE A 192 2.40 9.52 -18.02
N GLY A 193 2.80 8.38 -17.46
CA GLY A 193 3.96 8.27 -16.56
C GLY A 193 5.27 8.80 -17.17
N ILE A 194 5.49 8.60 -18.47
CA ILE A 194 6.71 9.09 -19.14
C ILE A 194 6.78 10.63 -19.15
N TYR A 195 5.64 11.32 -19.28
CA TYR A 195 5.62 12.78 -19.29
C TYR A 195 5.79 13.37 -17.89
N SER A 196 5.21 12.75 -16.86
CA SER A 196 5.41 13.21 -15.48
C SER A 196 6.86 13.02 -15.03
N GLU A 197 7.50 11.92 -15.44
CA GLU A 197 8.94 11.71 -15.26
C GLU A 197 9.78 12.72 -16.04
N ALA A 198 9.42 13.02 -17.30
CA ALA A 198 10.12 14.00 -18.13
C ALA A 198 10.02 15.42 -17.59
N ILE A 199 8.85 15.83 -17.07
CA ILE A 199 8.64 17.14 -16.41
C ILE A 199 9.42 17.21 -15.09
N THR A 200 9.44 16.12 -14.31
CA THR A 200 10.21 16.08 -13.06
C THR A 200 11.72 16.15 -13.33
N GLN A 201 12.19 15.48 -14.39
CA GLN A 201 13.59 15.55 -14.82
C GLN A 201 13.95 16.92 -15.38
N SER A 202 13.09 17.54 -16.19
CA SER A 202 13.34 18.89 -16.72
C SER A 202 13.35 19.93 -15.60
N ASN A 203 12.44 19.82 -14.62
CA ASN A 203 12.46 20.66 -13.42
C ASN A 203 13.74 20.48 -12.61
N ARG A 204 14.22 19.24 -12.40
CA ARG A 204 15.50 18.97 -11.71
C ARG A 204 16.71 19.53 -12.47
N LEU A 205 16.66 19.56 -13.80
CA LEU A 205 17.70 20.17 -14.63
C LEU A 205 17.65 21.70 -14.60
N LEU A 206 16.46 22.29 -14.48
CA LEU A 206 16.24 23.73 -14.37
C LEU A 206 16.50 24.27 -12.94
N THR A 207 16.30 23.46 -11.90
CA THR A 207 16.56 23.81 -10.49
C THR A 207 17.97 23.47 -10.03
N ARG A 208 18.86 23.03 -10.92
CA ARG A 208 20.31 22.83 -10.67
C ARG A 208 21.11 24.13 -10.49
N VAL A 209 20.44 25.25 -10.22
CA VAL A 209 21.08 26.48 -9.77
C VAL A 209 20.89 26.55 -8.26
N ASP A 210 21.99 26.33 -7.54
CA ASP A 210 22.09 26.45 -6.09
C ASP A 210 21.29 27.64 -5.57
N SER A 211 20.24 27.37 -4.83
CA SER A 211 19.54 28.38 -4.04
C SER A 211 19.15 27.76 -2.70
N PRO A 212 19.53 28.37 -1.57
CA PRO A 212 19.27 27.83 -0.25
C PRO A 212 17.76 27.82 0.07
N PRO A 213 17.32 26.96 1.03
CA PRO A 213 15.91 26.79 1.34
C PRO A 213 15.35 28.05 2.02
N GLY A 214 14.48 28.78 1.31
CA GLY A 214 13.70 29.91 1.84
C GLY A 214 12.20 29.60 1.87
N PRO A 215 11.41 30.33 2.68
CA PRO A 215 9.99 30.04 2.91
C PRO A 215 9.10 30.28 1.67
N PRO A 216 7.92 29.62 1.58
CA PRO A 216 7.23 29.34 0.31
C PRO A 216 6.34 30.48 -0.22
N PHE A 217 6.61 31.73 0.15
CA PHE A 217 5.64 32.81 -0.05
C PHE A 217 6.23 34.10 -0.64
N GLU A 218 7.12 34.02 -1.63
CA GLU A 218 7.44 35.16 -2.49
C GLU A 218 8.25 34.75 -3.74
N TYR A 219 7.64 34.00 -4.66
CA TYR A 219 8.19 33.81 -6.01
C TYR A 219 7.26 34.40 -7.07
N GLY A 220 6.82 35.64 -6.80
CA GLY A 220 6.18 36.51 -7.77
C GLY A 220 7.20 37.45 -8.41
N MET A 221 7.30 37.39 -9.74
CA MET A 221 7.49 38.60 -10.57
C MET A 221 8.90 39.15 -10.88
N ARG A 222 9.97 38.34 -10.91
CA ARG A 222 11.31 38.84 -11.35
C ARG A 222 12.12 37.98 -12.34
N ARG A 223 11.47 37.23 -13.24
CA ARG A 223 12.09 36.72 -14.49
C ARG A 223 11.14 36.81 -15.69
N ARG A 224 10.62 38.01 -15.96
CA ARG A 224 10.22 38.41 -17.32
C ARG A 224 11.47 38.96 -18.00
N PHE A 225 11.66 38.67 -19.28
CA PHE A 225 12.74 39.17 -20.17
C PHE A 225 14.02 38.33 -20.35
N ASN A 226 13.86 37.01 -20.55
CA ASN A 226 14.68 36.28 -21.54
C ASN A 226 13.82 35.16 -22.15
N ILE A 227 12.74 35.57 -22.83
CA ILE A 227 11.83 34.68 -23.55
C ILE A 227 12.30 34.66 -25.00
N GLY A 228 13.41 33.94 -25.25
CA GLY A 228 13.80 33.54 -26.60
C GLY A 228 13.01 32.31 -27.06
N LEU A 229 13.10 32.01 -28.36
CA LEU A 229 12.48 30.89 -29.11
C LEU A 229 12.47 29.50 -28.41
N LEU A 230 13.26 29.33 -27.35
CA LEU A 230 13.37 28.14 -26.49
C LEU A 230 12.22 27.94 -25.47
N SER A 231 11.36 28.94 -25.22
CA SER A 231 10.21 28.80 -24.32
C SER A 231 9.02 28.07 -24.94
N VAL A 232 8.89 28.09 -26.27
CA VAL A 232 7.79 27.49 -27.03
C VAL A 232 7.72 25.96 -26.88
N PRO A 233 8.81 25.18 -27.01
CA PRO A 233 8.74 23.73 -26.80
C PRO A 233 8.41 23.33 -25.36
N VAL A 234 8.84 24.11 -24.36
CA VAL A 234 8.56 23.84 -22.94
C VAL A 234 7.07 24.09 -22.62
N ILE A 235 6.51 25.18 -23.12
CA ILE A 235 5.08 25.49 -23.00
C ILE A 235 4.24 24.44 -23.75
N GLY A 236 4.70 23.99 -24.93
CA GLY A 236 4.08 22.91 -25.69
C GLY A 236 4.02 21.60 -24.92
N ILE A 237 5.12 21.18 -24.27
CA ILE A 237 5.16 19.95 -23.45
C ILE A 237 4.21 20.04 -22.24
N LEU A 238 4.16 21.18 -21.56
CA LEU A 238 3.24 21.40 -20.42
C LEU A 238 1.78 21.37 -20.88
N PHE A 239 1.46 22.00 -22.01
CA PHE A 239 0.10 21.98 -22.59
C PHE A 239 -0.33 20.57 -23.01
N ILE A 240 0.57 19.84 -23.67
CA ILE A 240 0.39 18.43 -24.04
C ILE A 240 0.08 17.60 -22.80
N SER A 241 0.82 17.79 -21.70
CA SER A 241 0.64 17.04 -20.45
C SER A 241 -0.72 17.26 -19.79
N SER A 242 -1.29 18.47 -19.86
CA SER A 242 -2.62 18.77 -19.32
C SER A 242 -3.75 18.17 -20.16
N ILE A 243 -3.61 18.19 -21.50
CA ILE A 243 -4.57 17.55 -22.41
C ILE A 243 -4.56 16.04 -22.20
N LEU A 244 -3.37 15.46 -22.09
CA LEU A 244 -3.12 14.08 -21.72
C LEU A 244 -3.93 13.70 -20.47
N ALA A 245 -3.82 14.43 -19.35
CA ALA A 245 -4.56 14.13 -18.13
C ALA A 245 -6.10 14.14 -18.32
N GLN A 246 -6.63 14.99 -19.20
CA GLN A 246 -8.07 15.01 -19.51
C GLN A 246 -8.51 13.83 -20.40
N LEU A 247 -7.60 13.27 -21.19
CA LEU A 247 -7.90 12.07 -21.98
C LEU A 247 -7.97 10.82 -21.09
N LEU A 248 -7.17 10.76 -20.03
CA LEU A 248 -7.23 9.70 -19.03
C LEU A 248 -8.68 9.48 -18.55
N SER A 249 -9.39 10.55 -18.21
CA SER A 249 -10.78 10.46 -17.74
C SER A 249 -11.75 10.08 -18.86
N MET A 250 -11.53 10.53 -20.10
CA MET A 250 -12.39 10.16 -21.25
C MET A 250 -12.30 8.68 -21.63
N PHE A 251 -11.13 8.05 -21.48
CA PHE A 251 -10.94 6.64 -21.84
C PHE A 251 -11.34 5.67 -20.72
N ILE A 252 -11.62 6.17 -19.53
CA ILE A 252 -12.03 5.38 -18.36
C ILE A 252 -13.55 5.50 -18.17
N SER A 253 -14.28 4.48 -18.64
CA SER A 253 -15.73 4.45 -18.50
C SER A 253 -16.15 4.01 -17.09
N ARG A 254 -17.05 4.77 -16.45
CA ARG A 254 -17.64 4.42 -15.14
C ARG A 254 -18.48 3.15 -15.15
N GLU A 255 -19.00 2.74 -16.32
CA GLU A 255 -19.76 1.50 -16.44
C GLU A 255 -18.94 0.26 -16.06
N ARG A 256 -17.61 0.34 -16.19
CA ARG A 256 -16.70 -0.73 -15.80
C ARG A 256 -16.80 -1.05 -14.30
N GLU A 257 -17.00 -0.04 -13.46
CA GLU A 257 -17.05 -0.19 -12.00
C GLU A 257 -18.34 -0.90 -11.59
N TYR A 258 -19.48 -0.55 -12.21
CA TYR A 258 -20.76 -1.24 -11.96
C TYR A 258 -20.71 -2.70 -12.43
N ARG A 259 -20.06 -2.98 -13.58
CA ARG A 259 -19.86 -4.36 -14.07
C ARG A 259 -18.92 -5.14 -13.16
N ALA A 260 -17.86 -4.51 -12.66
CA ALA A 260 -16.94 -5.12 -11.71
C ALA A 260 -17.63 -5.42 -10.37
N ASP A 261 -18.47 -4.51 -9.86
CA ASP A 261 -19.29 -4.74 -8.67
C ASP A 261 -20.25 -5.93 -8.86
N ALA A 262 -20.95 -5.99 -10.00
CA ALA A 262 -21.86 -7.10 -10.30
C ALA A 262 -21.12 -8.45 -10.43
N ASN A 263 -19.95 -8.46 -11.07
CA ASN A 263 -19.11 -9.66 -11.18
C ASN A 263 -18.52 -10.08 -9.84
N ALA A 264 -18.10 -9.15 -9.00
CA ALA A 264 -17.63 -9.43 -7.66
C ALA A 264 -18.71 -10.14 -6.84
N VAL A 265 -19.95 -9.63 -6.88
CA VAL A 265 -21.11 -10.29 -6.25
C VAL A 265 -21.39 -11.66 -6.85
N ARG A 266 -21.22 -11.84 -8.16
CA ARG A 266 -21.38 -13.14 -8.81
C ARG A 266 -20.31 -14.14 -8.36
N PHE A 267 -19.06 -13.71 -8.16
CA PHE A 267 -17.96 -14.56 -7.70
C PHE A 267 -18.11 -14.93 -6.21
N THR A 268 -18.45 -13.97 -5.35
CA THR A 268 -18.50 -14.20 -3.89
C THR A 268 -19.87 -14.58 -3.34
N ARG A 269 -20.94 -14.35 -4.11
CA ARG A 269 -22.34 -14.51 -3.69
C ARG A 269 -22.72 -13.69 -2.45
N ASN A 270 -21.96 -12.62 -2.15
CA ASN A 270 -22.11 -11.86 -0.91
C ASN A 270 -22.10 -10.34 -1.17
N PRO A 271 -23.24 -9.77 -1.62
CA PRO A 271 -23.35 -8.33 -1.90
C PRO A 271 -23.17 -7.46 -0.66
N LEU A 272 -23.65 -7.91 0.50
CA LEU A 272 -23.54 -7.14 1.74
C LEU A 272 -22.07 -6.95 2.18
N SER A 273 -21.21 -7.95 1.94
CA SER A 273 -19.78 -7.84 2.26
C SER A 273 -19.07 -6.86 1.34
N LEU A 274 -19.43 -6.79 0.05
CA LEU A 274 -18.90 -5.77 -0.86
C LEU A 274 -19.35 -4.36 -0.44
N ALA A 275 -20.63 -4.20 -0.11
CA ALA A 275 -21.16 -2.92 0.37
C ALA A 275 -20.48 -2.48 1.68
N SER A 276 -20.28 -3.41 2.62
CA SER A 276 -19.57 -3.15 3.88
C SER A 276 -18.11 -2.76 3.64
N ALA A 277 -17.42 -3.46 2.75
CA ALA A 277 -16.05 -3.15 2.37
C ALA A 277 -15.94 -1.75 1.74
N LEU A 278 -16.75 -1.44 0.73
CA LEU A 278 -16.75 -0.12 0.07
C LEU A 278 -17.07 1.01 1.03
N TYR A 279 -18.04 0.80 1.94
CA TYR A 279 -18.35 1.78 2.99
C TYR A 279 -17.12 2.03 3.88
N ARG A 280 -16.44 0.99 4.35
CA ARG A 280 -15.21 1.12 5.14
C ARG A 280 -14.15 1.89 4.36
N ILE A 281 -13.82 1.47 3.14
CA ILE A 281 -12.80 2.10 2.27
C ILE A 281 -13.12 3.57 2.04
N GLY A 282 -14.38 3.91 1.77
CA GLY A 282 -14.83 5.29 1.54
C GLY A 282 -14.71 6.20 2.76
N THR A 283 -14.92 5.66 3.97
CA THR A 283 -14.77 6.40 5.23
C THR A 283 -13.35 6.41 5.78
N GLY A 284 -12.45 5.59 5.25
CA GLY A 284 -11.06 5.48 5.69
C GLY A 284 -10.11 6.42 4.95
N TRP A 285 -8.88 6.55 5.47
CA TRP A 285 -7.81 7.24 4.75
C TRP A 285 -7.38 6.42 3.53
N ARG A 286 -7.48 6.99 2.32
CA ARG A 286 -7.24 6.29 1.04
C ARG A 286 -5.81 6.43 0.49
N GLY A 287 -4.91 7.04 1.26
CA GLY A 287 -3.49 7.17 0.89
C GLY A 287 -3.16 8.42 0.08
N ALA A 288 -3.84 9.54 0.33
CA ALA A 288 -3.52 10.82 -0.32
C ALA A 288 -2.01 11.14 -0.18
N GLY A 289 -1.34 11.39 -1.30
CA GLY A 289 0.12 11.60 -1.38
C GLY A 289 0.94 10.34 -1.69
N TYR A 290 0.34 9.15 -1.67
CA TYR A 290 0.99 7.89 -2.03
C TYR A 290 0.68 7.55 -3.49
N GLY A 291 1.69 7.53 -4.36
CA GLY A 291 1.56 7.09 -5.75
C GLY A 291 1.38 8.16 -6.84
N GLY A 292 1.13 9.43 -6.51
CA GLY A 292 0.93 10.50 -7.51
C GLY A 292 -0.43 10.43 -8.23
N GLU A 293 -0.93 11.59 -8.66
CA GLU A 293 -2.29 11.75 -9.23
C GLU A 293 -2.55 10.86 -10.46
N ASN A 294 -1.49 10.55 -11.21
CA ASN A 294 -1.57 9.84 -12.49
C ASN A 294 -1.88 8.35 -12.40
N ILE A 295 -1.81 7.75 -11.21
CA ILE A 295 -2.19 6.35 -10.97
C ILE A 295 -3.40 6.24 -10.04
N ALA A 296 -4.12 7.33 -9.78
CA ALA A 296 -5.40 7.25 -9.08
C ALA A 296 -6.39 6.24 -9.72
N PRO A 297 -6.50 6.10 -11.06
CA PRO A 297 -7.54 5.27 -11.67
C PRO A 297 -7.33 3.76 -11.62
N ILE A 298 -6.16 3.29 -11.17
CA ILE A 298 -5.91 1.84 -10.95
C ILE A 298 -6.45 1.36 -9.60
N PHE A 299 -6.76 2.27 -8.69
CA PHE A 299 -7.24 1.95 -7.35
C PHE A 299 -8.76 1.79 -7.31
N ILE A 300 -9.27 0.96 -6.39
CA ILE A 300 -10.73 0.75 -6.22
C ILE A 300 -11.49 2.05 -5.93
N LEU A 301 -10.85 2.96 -5.19
CA LEU A 301 -11.30 4.33 -4.93
C LEU A 301 -10.14 5.31 -5.08
N ASN A 302 -10.46 6.52 -5.51
CA ASN A 302 -9.50 7.62 -5.67
C ASN A 302 -8.69 7.83 -4.36
N PRO A 303 -7.34 7.79 -4.38
CA PRO A 303 -6.51 8.07 -3.20
C PRO A 303 -6.69 9.47 -2.63
N ILE A 304 -7.04 10.44 -3.49
CA ILE A 304 -7.30 11.83 -3.09
C ILE A 304 -8.81 12.02 -3.00
N TYR A 305 -9.30 12.42 -1.84
CA TYR A 305 -10.69 12.83 -1.70
C TYR A 305 -10.92 14.12 -2.51
N SER A 306 -11.72 14.04 -3.58
CA SER A 306 -12.19 15.21 -4.31
C SER A 306 -13.69 15.37 -4.13
N ARG A 307 -14.15 16.58 -3.77
CA ARG A 307 -15.60 16.87 -3.72
C ARG A 307 -16.28 16.68 -5.08
N LEU A 308 -15.51 16.77 -6.18
CA LEU A 308 -16.02 16.53 -7.53
C LEU A 308 -16.43 15.06 -7.76
N ASP A 309 -15.91 14.11 -6.97
CA ASP A 309 -16.24 12.68 -7.07
C ASP A 309 -17.62 12.35 -6.47
N GLU A 310 -18.21 13.24 -5.67
CA GLU A 310 -19.49 13.03 -4.98
C GLU A 310 -20.68 13.79 -5.61
N VAL A 311 -20.42 14.61 -6.63
CA VAL A 311 -21.45 15.45 -7.25
C VAL A 311 -21.97 14.81 -8.53
N GLU A 312 -23.28 14.64 -8.64
CA GLU A 312 -23.96 14.17 -9.85
C GLU A 312 -24.26 15.35 -10.80
N ASN A 313 -23.26 15.81 -11.55
CA ASN A 313 -23.43 16.82 -12.59
C ASN A 313 -22.77 16.36 -13.89
N PHE A 314 -23.33 16.71 -15.05
CA PHE A 314 -22.75 16.39 -16.37
C PHE A 314 -21.27 16.80 -16.50
N TRP A 315 -20.89 17.92 -15.88
CA TRP A 315 -19.50 18.38 -15.84
C TRP A 315 -18.63 17.59 -14.84
N ALA A 316 -19.18 17.16 -13.70
CA ALA A 316 -18.47 16.29 -12.76
C ALA A 316 -18.27 14.88 -13.33
N ASP A 317 -19.17 14.43 -14.21
CA ASP A 317 -19.07 13.18 -14.95
C ASP A 317 -17.86 13.10 -15.90
N ILE A 318 -17.39 14.24 -16.40
CA ILE A 318 -16.26 14.33 -17.33
C ILE A 318 -14.90 14.33 -16.60
N PHE A 319 -14.85 14.85 -15.37
CA PHE A 319 -13.59 15.05 -14.64
C PHE A 319 -13.31 14.03 -13.54
N SER A 320 -14.31 13.27 -13.09
CA SER A 320 -14.11 12.27 -12.03
C SER A 320 -13.95 10.84 -12.59
N THR A 321 -12.86 10.19 -12.18
CA THR A 321 -12.43 8.86 -12.66
C THR A 321 -13.19 7.70 -12.03
N HIS A 322 -13.95 7.94 -10.95
CA HIS A 322 -14.79 6.93 -10.28
C HIS A 322 -16.23 7.44 -10.19
N PRO A 323 -17.24 6.56 -10.31
CA PRO A 323 -18.61 6.96 -10.02
C PRO A 323 -18.79 7.24 -8.51
N PRO A 324 -19.79 8.06 -8.13
CA PRO A 324 -20.07 8.36 -6.73
C PRO A 324 -20.24 7.10 -5.89
N LEU A 325 -19.57 7.05 -4.74
CA LEU A 325 -19.57 5.90 -3.83
C LEU A 325 -20.99 5.50 -3.40
N LEU A 326 -21.83 6.48 -3.06
CA LEU A 326 -23.21 6.25 -2.62
C LEU A 326 -24.05 5.55 -3.70
N LYS A 327 -23.81 5.86 -4.97
CA LYS A 327 -24.52 5.24 -6.09
C LYS A 327 -24.15 3.77 -6.24
N ARG A 328 -22.85 3.45 -6.16
CA ARG A 328 -22.37 2.06 -6.14
C ARG A 328 -22.97 1.29 -4.96
N LEU A 329 -22.91 1.87 -3.76
CA LEU A 329 -23.48 1.28 -2.55
C LEU A 329 -24.97 0.98 -2.72
N ASN A 330 -25.76 1.92 -3.23
CA ASN A 330 -27.20 1.71 -3.43
C ASN A 330 -27.50 0.57 -4.42
N ILE A 331 -26.74 0.47 -5.52
CA ILE A 331 -26.90 -0.62 -6.49
C ILE A 331 -26.62 -1.98 -5.83
N ILE A 332 -25.51 -2.09 -5.09
CA ILE A 332 -25.13 -3.34 -4.41
C ILE A 332 -26.13 -3.70 -3.31
N LEU A 333 -26.61 -2.72 -2.55
CA LEU A 333 -27.60 -2.91 -1.49
C LEU A 333 -28.96 -3.34 -2.04
N ASN A 334 -29.36 -2.82 -3.20
CA ASN A 334 -30.55 -3.28 -3.91
C ASN A 334 -30.42 -4.76 -4.31
N MET A 335 -29.24 -5.23 -4.73
CA MET A 335 -28.99 -6.66 -5.00
C MET A 335 -29.10 -7.52 -3.73
N ALA A 336 -28.82 -6.94 -2.56
CA ALA A 336 -28.93 -7.60 -1.26
C ALA A 336 -30.34 -7.49 -0.64
N HIS A 337 -31.27 -6.76 -1.28
CA HIS A 337 -32.54 -6.33 -0.68
C HIS A 337 -32.36 -5.68 0.71
N ALA A 338 -31.28 -4.90 0.85
CA ALA A 338 -30.89 -4.27 2.10
C ALA A 338 -30.80 -2.75 1.95
N ASP A 339 -30.74 -2.05 3.07
CA ASP A 339 -30.55 -0.59 3.12
C ASP A 339 -29.20 -0.24 3.77
N LEU A 340 -28.87 1.04 3.80
CA LEU A 340 -27.63 1.51 4.41
C LEU A 340 -27.61 1.29 5.93
N SER A 341 -28.78 1.16 6.57
CA SER A 341 -28.90 0.84 7.99
C SER A 341 -28.45 -0.59 8.29
N ALA A 342 -28.71 -1.54 7.39
CA ALA A 342 -28.22 -2.91 7.45
C ALA A 342 -26.68 -2.98 7.39
N VAL A 343 -26.02 -2.14 6.58
CA VAL A 343 -24.55 -2.04 6.59
C VAL A 343 -24.05 -1.54 7.94
N ARG A 344 -24.67 -0.47 8.47
CA ARG A 344 -24.29 0.07 9.79
C ARG A 344 -24.51 -0.93 10.92
N SER A 345 -25.58 -1.72 10.87
CA SER A 345 -25.86 -2.76 11.87
C SER A 345 -24.86 -3.92 11.76
N TYR A 346 -24.53 -4.33 10.52
CA TYR A 346 -23.48 -5.32 10.23
C TYR A 346 -22.11 -4.89 10.76
N LEU A 347 -21.78 -3.60 10.64
CA LEU A 347 -20.57 -3.01 11.20
C LEU A 347 -20.61 -2.94 12.74
N LYS A 348 -21.74 -2.55 13.35
CA LYS A 348 -21.91 -2.44 14.81
C LYS A 348 -21.83 -3.79 15.51
N LYS A 349 -22.50 -4.83 15.00
CA LYS A 349 -22.48 -6.20 15.55
C LYS A 349 -21.06 -6.80 15.57
N ARG A 350 -20.13 -6.19 14.82
CA ARG A 350 -18.75 -6.65 14.60
C ARG A 350 -17.69 -5.76 15.26
N LYS A 351 -18.05 -4.76 16.09
CA LYS A 351 -17.07 -3.93 16.82
C LYS A 351 -16.31 -4.83 17.80
N ARG A 352 -15.00 -5.04 17.57
CA ARG A 352 -14.11 -5.83 18.44
C ARG A 352 -14.21 -5.30 19.87
N LEU A 353 -14.37 -6.20 20.84
CA LEU A 353 -14.23 -5.90 22.26
C LEU A 353 -12.78 -5.41 22.47
N ARG A 354 -12.60 -4.10 22.65
CA ARG A 354 -11.28 -3.45 22.80
C ARG A 354 -10.60 -3.75 24.15
N THR A 355 -11.33 -4.35 25.07
CA THR A 355 -10.81 -4.72 26.38
C THR A 355 -10.47 -6.20 26.34
N ALA A 356 -9.18 -6.52 26.24
CA ALA A 356 -8.72 -7.81 26.70
C ALA A 356 -8.93 -7.81 28.21
N GLU A 357 -10.02 -8.41 28.69
CA GLU A 357 -10.10 -8.76 30.10
C GLU A 357 -8.96 -9.75 30.35
N GLU A 358 -7.93 -9.29 31.06
CA GLU A 358 -6.95 -10.16 31.69
C GLU A 358 -7.73 -11.07 32.64
N ILE A 359 -8.16 -12.22 32.16
CA ILE A 359 -8.31 -13.36 33.04
C ILE A 359 -6.86 -13.69 33.41
N GLN A 360 -6.41 -13.18 34.56
CA GLN A 360 -5.15 -13.59 35.17
C GLN A 360 -5.30 -15.04 35.60
N ILE A 361 -5.21 -15.96 34.63
CA ILE A 361 -4.97 -17.36 34.90
C ILE A 361 -3.51 -17.40 35.36
N PRO A 362 -3.21 -17.75 36.63
CA PRO A 362 -1.84 -17.87 37.07
C PRO A 362 -1.10 -18.83 36.15
N GLU A 363 -0.01 -18.37 35.53
CA GLU A 363 0.76 -19.22 34.62
C GLU A 363 1.28 -20.45 35.38
N PRO A 364 1.00 -21.67 34.90
CA PRO A 364 1.45 -22.87 35.56
C PRO A 364 2.98 -22.89 35.58
N ARG A 365 3.54 -23.14 36.77
CA ARG A 365 4.98 -23.25 36.95
C ARG A 365 5.41 -24.70 37.05
N PHE A 366 6.61 -25.00 36.56
CA PHE A 366 7.15 -26.35 36.47
C PHE A 366 8.59 -26.41 36.98
N TYR A 367 8.93 -27.51 37.64
CA TYR A 367 10.31 -27.91 37.88
C TYR A 367 10.72 -28.91 36.80
N ILE A 368 11.96 -28.83 36.31
CA ILE A 368 12.53 -29.75 35.33
C ILE A 368 13.67 -30.55 35.98
N LYS A 369 13.72 -31.85 35.71
CA LYS A 369 14.82 -32.72 36.17
C LYS A 369 16.00 -32.65 35.19
N HIS A 370 17.17 -32.28 35.67
CA HIS A 370 18.42 -32.26 34.89
C HIS A 370 19.60 -32.70 35.77
N ASN A 371 20.39 -33.68 35.33
CA ASN A 371 21.51 -34.26 36.09
C ASN A 371 21.15 -34.65 37.54
N ASP A 372 19.99 -35.30 37.73
CA ASP A 372 19.43 -35.70 39.04
C ASP A 372 19.04 -34.57 40.01
N GLU A 373 19.15 -33.31 39.60
CA GLU A 373 18.65 -32.16 40.35
C GLU A 373 17.34 -31.61 39.75
N TRP A 374 16.51 -31.01 40.60
CA TRP A 374 15.29 -30.31 40.18
C TRP A 374 15.57 -28.81 40.07
N LEU A 375 15.47 -28.28 38.86
CA LEU A 375 15.63 -26.85 38.57
C LEU A 375 14.25 -26.20 38.39
N GLY A 376 14.06 -24.99 38.92
CA GLY A 376 12.81 -24.22 38.80
C GLY A 376 12.46 -23.45 40.07
N PRO A 377 11.22 -22.94 40.19
CA PRO A 377 10.09 -23.12 39.27
C PRO A 377 10.14 -22.20 38.04
N PHE A 378 9.94 -22.76 36.84
CA PHE A 378 9.93 -22.05 35.55
C PHE A 378 8.53 -21.95 34.97
N THR A 379 8.25 -20.88 34.22
CA THR A 379 7.06 -20.81 33.35
C THR A 379 7.28 -21.61 32.06
N ILE A 380 6.21 -21.90 31.31
CA ILE A 380 6.33 -22.58 29.99
C ILE A 380 7.27 -21.80 29.06
N ASN A 381 7.19 -20.47 29.06
CA ASN A 381 8.05 -19.62 28.22
C ASN A 381 9.51 -19.67 28.65
N GLN A 382 9.80 -19.75 29.94
CA GLN A 382 11.16 -19.94 30.45
C GLN A 382 11.69 -21.35 30.16
N LEU A 383 10.86 -22.38 30.22
CA LEU A 383 11.29 -23.72 29.81
C LEU A 383 11.74 -23.74 28.34
N LYS A 384 11.05 -23.02 27.45
CA LYS A 384 11.41 -22.93 26.02
C LYS A 384 12.79 -22.31 25.77
N THR A 385 13.39 -21.58 26.72
CA THR A 385 14.74 -21.01 26.56
C THR A 385 15.85 -22.03 26.86
N LEU A 386 15.54 -23.11 27.60
CA LEU A 386 16.52 -24.11 28.03
C LEU A 386 16.99 -24.97 26.85
N ASP A 387 18.30 -24.98 26.59
CA ASP A 387 18.88 -25.73 25.46
C ASP A 387 18.79 -27.25 25.62
N PHE A 388 18.73 -27.75 26.86
CA PHE A 388 18.62 -29.18 27.17
C PHE A 388 17.18 -29.68 27.26
N LEU A 389 16.17 -28.82 27.04
CA LEU A 389 14.77 -29.24 27.05
C LEU A 389 14.48 -30.12 25.82
N ASN A 390 14.01 -31.34 26.04
CA ASN A 390 13.65 -32.30 25.00
C ASN A 390 12.25 -32.89 25.28
N PRO A 391 11.59 -33.55 24.30
CA PRO A 391 10.25 -34.13 24.51
C PRO A 391 10.16 -35.13 25.68
N ASP A 392 11.25 -35.85 25.97
CA ASP A 392 11.34 -36.80 27.07
C ASP A 392 11.77 -36.18 28.42
N SER A 393 12.02 -34.87 28.48
CA SER A 393 12.36 -34.20 29.73
C SER A 393 11.21 -34.33 30.74
N ILE A 394 11.56 -34.69 31.97
CA ILE A 394 10.59 -34.89 33.05
C ILE A 394 10.31 -33.55 33.72
N LEU A 395 9.03 -33.15 33.71
CA LEU A 395 8.54 -31.94 34.35
C LEU A 395 7.64 -32.30 35.54
N ARG A 396 7.71 -31.48 36.60
CA ARG A 396 6.83 -31.57 37.76
C ARG A 396 6.13 -30.22 37.94
N PRO A 397 4.80 -30.14 37.82
CA PRO A 397 4.05 -28.91 38.10
C PRO A 397 4.30 -28.45 39.55
N ALA A 398 4.28 -27.14 39.80
CA ALA A 398 4.44 -26.61 41.15
C ALA A 398 3.26 -27.00 42.07
N ASP A 399 2.07 -27.16 41.48
CA ASP A 399 0.81 -27.40 42.20
C ASP A 399 0.44 -28.89 42.29
N GLN A 400 1.19 -29.78 41.62
CA GLN A 400 0.89 -31.21 41.56
C GLN A 400 2.15 -32.05 41.71
N THR A 401 2.03 -33.21 42.35
CA THR A 401 3.13 -34.17 42.52
C THR A 401 3.35 -35.09 41.31
N ARG A 402 2.40 -35.13 40.37
CA ARG A 402 2.49 -36.01 39.20
C ARG A 402 3.54 -35.49 38.22
N MET A 403 4.49 -36.35 37.88
CA MET A 403 5.47 -36.09 36.84
C MET A 403 4.83 -36.26 35.46
N VAL A 404 5.13 -35.34 34.55
CA VAL A 404 4.61 -35.29 33.18
C VAL A 404 5.80 -35.12 32.23
N LYS A 405 5.75 -35.73 31.04
CA LYS A 405 6.78 -35.50 30.03
C LYS A 405 6.57 -34.15 29.34
N ALA A 406 7.65 -33.45 28.98
CA ALA A 406 7.56 -32.19 28.26
C ALA A 406 6.76 -32.29 26.96
N GLY A 407 6.90 -33.38 26.21
CA GLY A 407 6.16 -33.61 24.97
C GLY A 407 4.65 -33.84 25.14
N GLU A 408 4.17 -34.13 26.35
CA GLU A 408 2.74 -34.29 26.64
C GLU A 408 2.03 -32.94 26.90
N ILE A 409 2.80 -31.88 27.16
CA ILE A 409 2.28 -30.53 27.33
C ILE A 409 2.06 -29.91 25.94
N TYR A 410 0.83 -29.53 25.63
CA TYR A 410 0.43 -29.00 24.32
C TYR A 410 1.34 -27.87 23.80
N ASP A 411 1.60 -26.85 24.63
CA ASP A 411 2.44 -25.71 24.25
C ASP A 411 3.90 -26.08 23.97
N LEU A 412 4.43 -27.08 24.67
CA LEU A 412 5.78 -27.59 24.45
C LEU A 412 5.83 -28.53 23.23
N ALA A 413 4.78 -29.30 22.99
CA ALA A 413 4.66 -30.13 21.79
C ALA A 413 4.64 -29.29 20.50
N ILE A 414 3.93 -28.16 20.49
CA ILE A 414 3.98 -27.18 19.39
C ILE A 414 5.39 -26.63 19.25
N PHE A 415 5.99 -26.19 20.35
CA PHE A 415 7.36 -25.66 20.37
C PHE A 415 8.39 -26.63 19.79
N PHE A 416 8.32 -27.93 20.12
CA PHE A 416 9.25 -28.92 19.59
C PHE A 416 9.13 -29.06 18.06
N LYS A 417 7.92 -28.93 17.50
CA LYS A 417 7.71 -28.89 16.04
C LYS A 417 8.29 -27.62 15.41
N GLU A 418 8.05 -26.47 16.03
CA GLU A 418 8.56 -25.17 15.55
C GLU A 418 10.10 -25.10 15.61
N ARG A 419 10.70 -25.76 16.60
CA ARG A 419 12.15 -25.87 16.79
C ARG A 419 12.87 -26.56 15.62
N GLU A 420 12.18 -27.39 14.84
CA GLU A 420 12.75 -27.99 13.63
C GLU A 420 12.75 -27.02 12.42
N GLY A 421 12.00 -25.92 12.52
CA GLY A 421 11.86 -24.91 11.48
C GLY A 421 13.11 -24.03 11.28
N PRO A 422 13.16 -23.30 10.14
CA PRO A 422 14.30 -22.44 9.80
C PRO A 422 14.47 -21.24 10.74
N LEU A 423 13.38 -20.71 11.31
CA LEU A 423 13.41 -19.57 12.23
C LEU A 423 14.14 -19.90 13.54
N TRP A 424 13.97 -21.12 14.06
CA TRP A 424 14.62 -21.54 15.30
C TRP A 424 16.13 -21.68 15.14
N LYS A 425 16.63 -22.02 13.95
CA LYS A 425 18.08 -22.07 13.66
C LYS A 425 18.75 -20.69 13.73
N MET A 426 17.98 -19.60 13.77
CA MET A 426 18.44 -18.22 13.87
C MET A 426 18.21 -17.63 15.27
N LYS A 427 18.35 -18.43 16.34
CA LYS A 427 18.19 -17.94 17.72
C LYS A 427 19.05 -16.72 17.99
N ARG A 428 18.53 -15.83 18.84
CA ARG A 428 19.18 -14.59 19.26
C ARG A 428 19.18 -14.52 20.79
N LEU A 429 20.20 -13.89 21.35
CA LEU A 429 20.30 -13.68 22.80
C LEU A 429 19.64 -12.36 23.19
N CYS A 430 18.98 -12.35 24.34
CA CYS A 430 18.51 -11.11 24.95
C CYS A 430 19.70 -10.20 25.27
N PRO A 431 19.68 -8.90 24.91
CA PRO A 431 20.75 -7.96 25.21
C PRO A 431 20.97 -7.78 26.72
N ASP A 432 19.92 -7.94 27.52
CA ASP A 432 19.97 -7.73 28.98
C ASP A 432 20.19 -9.04 29.73
N CYS A 433 19.31 -10.03 29.53
CA CYS A 433 19.34 -11.30 30.27
C CYS A 433 20.37 -12.29 29.75
N ARG A 434 20.86 -12.13 28.52
CA ARG A 434 21.72 -13.09 27.80
C ARG A 434 21.14 -14.51 27.68
N GLU A 435 19.81 -14.61 27.72
CA GLU A 435 19.05 -15.83 27.49
C GLU A 435 18.50 -15.88 26.07
N TRP A 436 18.22 -17.08 25.57
CA TRP A 436 17.66 -17.25 24.23
C TRP A 436 16.27 -16.60 24.12
N LEU A 437 16.07 -15.81 23.06
CA LEU A 437 14.77 -15.24 22.73
C LEU A 437 13.85 -16.33 22.16
N ILE A 438 12.59 -16.28 22.54
CA ILE A 438 11.52 -17.14 22.03
C ILE A 438 10.67 -16.37 21.02
N ILE A 439 9.97 -17.10 20.16
CA ILE A 439 9.05 -16.50 19.20
C ILE A 439 7.71 -16.22 19.91
N LYS A 440 7.23 -14.97 19.82
CA LYS A 440 5.93 -14.52 20.31
C LYS A 440 5.10 -14.05 19.14
N GLU A 441 3.86 -14.51 19.06
CA GLU A 441 2.89 -14.00 18.10
C GLU A 441 2.23 -12.71 18.61
N TYR A 442 2.28 -11.65 17.81
CA TYR A 442 1.71 -10.35 18.15
C TYR A 442 1.14 -9.67 16.89
N GLU A 443 -0.16 -9.35 16.90
CA GLU A 443 -0.87 -8.76 15.74
C GLU A 443 -0.66 -9.57 14.44
N GLY A 444 -0.70 -10.91 14.53
CA GLY A 444 -0.47 -11.84 13.40
C GLY A 444 0.98 -11.89 12.88
N LEU A 445 1.95 -11.38 13.65
CA LEU A 445 3.37 -11.36 13.31
C LEU A 445 4.22 -12.13 14.33
N HIS A 446 5.29 -12.76 13.85
CA HIS A 446 6.30 -13.38 14.68
C HIS A 446 7.34 -12.34 15.14
N LEU A 447 7.37 -12.09 16.45
CA LEU A 447 8.35 -11.26 17.15
C LEU A 447 9.25 -12.12 18.04
N TRP A 448 10.38 -11.56 18.46
CA TRP A 448 11.26 -12.23 19.43
C TRP A 448 11.02 -11.62 20.82
N GLN A 449 10.74 -12.45 21.81
CA GLN A 449 10.51 -12.03 23.20
C GLN A 449 11.52 -12.70 24.13
N CYS A 450 12.00 -11.98 25.15
CA CYS A 450 12.71 -12.59 26.26
C CYS A 450 11.72 -13.12 27.31
N ALA A 451 11.86 -14.38 27.72
CA ALA A 451 11.01 -14.99 28.74
C ALA A 451 11.26 -14.50 30.19
N TYR A 452 12.27 -13.64 30.39
CA TYR A 452 12.68 -13.15 31.71
C TYR A 452 12.38 -11.65 31.90
N CYS A 453 12.86 -10.80 30.98
CA CYS A 453 12.59 -9.35 31.06
C CYS A 453 11.34 -8.90 30.28
N ASP A 454 10.67 -9.81 29.57
CA ASP A 454 9.55 -9.52 28.65
C ASP A 454 9.86 -8.55 27.50
N GLY A 455 11.11 -8.15 27.31
CA GLY A 455 11.52 -7.28 26.21
C GLY A 455 11.34 -7.93 24.84
N LEU A 456 11.07 -7.08 23.83
CA LEU A 456 10.71 -7.47 22.47
C LEU A 456 11.75 -6.96 21.47
N LEU A 457 12.25 -7.85 20.61
CA LEU A 457 13.07 -7.50 19.46
C LEU A 457 12.21 -7.55 18.19
N VAL A 458 12.04 -6.40 17.56
CA VAL A 458 11.13 -6.17 16.43
C VAL A 458 11.93 -5.72 15.21
N GLU A 459 11.58 -6.21 14.03
CA GLU A 459 12.12 -5.72 12.75
C GLU A 459 11.39 -4.44 12.34
N ILE A 460 12.12 -3.41 11.91
CA ILE A 460 11.55 -2.07 11.65
C ILE A 460 10.42 -2.12 10.62
N ASP A 461 10.51 -3.02 9.64
CA ASP A 461 9.50 -3.19 8.59
C ASP A 461 8.18 -3.81 9.08
N LYS A 462 8.17 -4.44 10.26
CA LYS A 462 6.97 -4.97 10.92
C LYS A 462 6.18 -3.89 11.65
N LEU A 463 6.83 -2.81 12.09
CA LEU A 463 6.18 -1.76 12.91
C LEU A 463 4.97 -1.10 12.23
N PRO A 464 5.05 -0.67 10.95
CA PRO A 464 3.87 -0.12 10.27
C PRO A 464 2.69 -1.10 10.25
N ARG A 465 2.95 -2.41 10.15
CA ARG A 465 1.90 -3.45 10.18
C ARG A 465 1.31 -3.58 11.57
N ILE A 466 2.14 -3.57 12.61
CA ILE A 466 1.71 -3.63 14.01
C ILE A 466 0.77 -2.46 14.34
N PHE A 467 1.13 -1.22 14.02
CA PHE A 467 0.30 -0.05 14.35
C PHE A 467 -1.01 0.03 13.58
N VAL A 468 -1.04 -0.59 12.41
CA VAL A 468 -2.20 -0.63 11.52
C VAL A 468 -3.18 -1.75 11.91
N ARG A 469 -2.70 -2.80 12.59
CA ARG A 469 -3.50 -3.90 13.13
C ARG A 469 -3.95 -3.55 14.56
N LYS A 470 -5.20 -3.89 14.86
CA LYS A 470 -5.87 -3.58 16.14
C LYS A 470 -6.58 -4.84 16.64
N GLU A 471 -5.84 -5.93 16.79
CA GLU A 471 -6.35 -7.22 17.25
C GLU A 471 -6.27 -7.37 18.76
N LYS A 472 -5.15 -6.93 19.36
CA LYS A 472 -4.90 -7.10 20.78
C LYS A 472 -5.45 -5.90 21.56
N GLY A 473 -6.18 -6.20 22.63
CA GLY A 473 -6.55 -5.22 23.63
C GLY A 473 -5.37 -4.93 24.56
N TYR A 474 -5.39 -3.75 25.19
CA TYR A 474 -4.37 -3.34 26.14
C TYR A 474 -4.78 -3.62 27.58
N THR A 475 -3.81 -3.94 28.43
CA THR A 475 -4.03 -4.06 29.87
C THR A 475 -4.37 -2.69 30.49
N LYS A 476 -5.07 -2.68 31.63
CA LYS A 476 -5.40 -1.43 32.34
C LYS A 476 -4.14 -0.64 32.75
N ARG A 477 -3.04 -1.35 33.00
CA ARG A 477 -1.72 -0.76 33.31
C ARG A 477 -1.18 0.00 32.10
N VAL A 478 -1.10 -0.66 30.94
CA VAL A 478 -0.61 -0.07 29.68
C VAL A 478 -1.45 1.17 29.32
N GLN A 479 -2.78 1.06 29.37
CA GLN A 479 -3.68 2.18 29.08
C GLN A 479 -3.45 3.37 30.02
N ARG A 480 -3.20 3.12 31.31
CA ARG A 480 -2.92 4.16 32.29
C ARG A 480 -1.59 4.87 31.99
N ILE A 481 -0.54 4.11 31.69
CA ILE A 481 0.78 4.67 31.36
C ILE A 481 0.70 5.49 30.07
N ALA A 482 0.08 4.95 29.02
CA ALA A 482 -0.14 5.67 27.76
C ALA A 482 -0.91 6.98 27.98
N LYS A 483 -1.96 6.98 28.81
CA LYS A 483 -2.71 8.19 29.14
C LYS A 483 -1.84 9.25 29.81
N LEU A 484 -1.02 8.86 30.79
CA LEU A 484 -0.10 9.78 31.47
C LEU A 484 0.91 10.39 30.51
N LEU A 485 1.55 9.58 29.66
CA LEU A 485 2.51 10.05 28.64
C LEU A 485 1.86 11.01 27.63
N SER A 486 0.62 10.75 27.23
CA SER A 486 -0.14 11.62 26.32
C SER A 486 -0.46 12.98 26.96
N GLU A 487 -0.89 12.99 28.22
CA GLU A 487 -1.15 14.22 28.99
C GLU A 487 0.11 15.05 29.22
N GLU A 488 1.24 14.38 29.49
CA GLU A 488 2.54 15.03 29.69
C GLU A 488 3.08 15.64 28.38
N THR A 489 2.97 14.91 27.27
CA THR A 489 3.32 15.40 25.93
C THR A 489 2.50 16.65 25.55
N ARG A 490 1.21 16.70 25.91
CA ARG A 490 0.33 17.87 25.68
C ARG A 490 0.72 19.09 26.50
N LYS A 491 1.32 18.92 27.68
CA LYS A 491 1.63 20.01 28.61
C LYS A 491 2.83 20.89 28.21
N LYS A 492 3.49 20.62 27.06
CA LYS A 492 4.59 21.44 26.51
C LYS A 492 5.60 21.90 27.58
N ASN A 493 6.34 20.97 28.16
CA ASN A 493 7.61 21.33 28.81
C ASN A 493 8.78 20.84 27.94
N PRO A 494 9.52 21.75 27.27
CA PRO A 494 10.68 21.40 26.44
C PRO A 494 11.90 20.89 27.25
N HIS A 495 11.75 20.69 28.56
CA HIS A 495 12.82 20.22 29.45
C HIS A 495 12.95 18.70 29.54
N PHE A 496 12.05 17.91 28.95
CA PHE A 496 12.21 16.45 28.90
C PHE A 496 13.28 15.98 27.92
N THR A 497 13.93 16.91 27.19
CA THR A 497 15.06 16.60 26.30
C THR A 497 16.37 16.35 27.05
N LEU A 498 16.39 16.44 28.39
CA LEU A 498 17.63 16.45 29.19
C LEU A 498 17.82 15.24 30.12
N LEU A 499 17.00 14.19 30.00
CA LEU A 499 17.13 12.95 30.78
C LEU A 499 17.01 11.69 29.90
N LEU A 500 17.57 11.70 28.68
CA LEU A 500 18.03 10.43 28.09
C LEU A 500 19.30 10.02 28.86
N ASP A 501 19.07 9.45 30.04
CA ASP A 501 20.10 9.17 31.03
C ASP A 501 20.90 7.92 30.61
N MET A 502 22.22 8.12 30.46
CA MET A 502 23.36 7.24 30.76
C MET A 502 23.19 5.70 30.81
N SER A 503 22.32 5.11 30.00
CA SER A 503 22.24 3.65 29.85
C SER A 503 23.38 3.17 28.95
N GLN A 504 24.04 2.07 29.34
CA GLN A 504 25.08 1.48 28.50
C GLN A 504 24.45 1.04 27.17
N PRO A 505 25.05 1.37 26.02
CA PRO A 505 24.47 1.02 24.73
C PRO A 505 24.38 -0.50 24.60
N ARG A 506 23.15 -1.01 24.45
CA ARG A 506 22.87 -2.44 24.21
C ARG A 506 23.59 -2.91 22.95
N ARG A 507 23.94 -4.20 22.89
CA ARG A 507 24.49 -4.82 21.68
C ARG A 507 23.38 -5.49 20.89
N CYS A 508 23.40 -5.31 19.58
CA CYS A 508 22.42 -5.91 18.69
C CYS A 508 22.52 -7.44 18.76
N PRO A 509 21.42 -8.15 19.07
CA PRO A 509 21.40 -9.61 19.12
C PRO A 509 21.75 -10.33 17.81
N LYS A 510 21.74 -9.61 16.67
CA LYS A 510 22.00 -10.17 15.34
C LYS A 510 23.44 -9.93 14.85
N CYS A 511 23.99 -8.74 15.04
CA CYS A 511 25.33 -8.39 14.54
C CYS A 511 26.37 -8.08 15.62
N GLY A 512 25.97 -7.95 16.89
CA GLY A 512 26.86 -7.59 18.00
C GLY A 512 27.28 -6.11 18.06
N ASP A 513 26.90 -5.29 17.07
CA ASP A 513 27.16 -3.86 17.04
C ASP A 513 26.37 -3.11 18.13
N LYS A 514 26.86 -1.95 18.56
CA LYS A 514 26.16 -1.09 19.53
C LYS A 514 24.86 -0.55 18.93
N MET A 515 23.78 -0.62 19.70
CA MET A 515 22.49 -0.03 19.38
C MET A 515 22.46 1.43 19.81
N PHE A 516 21.70 2.25 19.08
CA PHE A 516 21.51 3.66 19.39
C PHE A 516 20.22 3.81 20.18
N HIS A 517 20.36 4.32 21.39
CA HIS A 517 19.25 4.71 22.24
C HIS A 517 18.67 6.05 21.74
N LYS A 518 17.37 6.08 21.44
CA LYS A 518 16.68 7.29 20.97
C LYS A 518 15.19 7.21 21.26
N LEU A 519 14.49 8.34 21.19
CA LEU A 519 13.04 8.34 21.14
C LEU A 519 12.54 7.77 19.81
N TYR A 520 11.46 7.00 19.85
CA TYR A 520 10.81 6.47 18.65
C TYR A 520 10.31 7.60 17.74
N SER A 521 9.65 8.60 18.32
CA SER A 521 9.19 9.81 17.63
C SER A 521 9.11 10.99 18.61
N TYR A 522 9.29 12.21 18.13
CA TYR A 522 9.06 13.41 18.95
C TYR A 522 7.60 13.57 19.40
N SER A 523 6.66 12.92 18.71
CA SER A 523 5.25 12.89 19.10
C SER A 523 4.95 11.85 20.18
N TYR A 524 5.81 10.83 20.32
CA TYR A 524 5.62 9.71 21.24
C TYR A 524 6.93 9.49 21.99
N HIS A 525 7.02 10.03 23.21
CA HIS A 525 8.20 9.97 24.08
C HIS A 525 8.42 8.56 24.65
N ILE A 526 8.64 7.58 23.77
CA ILE A 526 9.01 6.21 24.11
C ILE A 526 10.44 6.01 23.65
N GLU A 527 11.28 5.63 24.60
CA GLU A 527 12.68 5.32 24.38
C GLU A 527 12.79 3.95 23.71
N VAL A 528 13.66 3.83 22.72
CA VAL A 528 13.90 2.59 21.99
C VAL A 528 15.37 2.46 21.63
N ASP A 529 15.85 1.23 21.58
CA ASP A 529 17.20 0.94 21.09
C ASP A 529 17.14 0.44 19.66
N VAL A 530 17.87 1.09 18.74
CA VAL A 530 17.82 0.79 17.31
C VAL A 530 19.18 0.35 16.77
N CYS A 531 19.19 -0.76 16.04
CA CYS A 531 20.33 -1.18 15.23
C CYS A 531 20.10 -0.78 13.76
N PRO A 532 20.81 0.24 13.22
CA PRO A 532 20.62 0.70 11.85
C PRO A 532 21.11 -0.31 10.81
N LYS A 533 22.12 -1.12 11.14
CA LYS A 533 22.68 -2.13 10.24
C LYS A 533 21.73 -3.30 10.01
N CYS A 534 21.08 -3.76 11.07
CA CYS A 534 20.15 -4.89 11.01
C CYS A 534 18.68 -4.49 10.86
N GLN A 535 18.37 -3.20 10.94
CA GLN A 535 17.01 -2.66 10.94
C GLN A 535 16.14 -3.31 12.03
N LEU A 536 16.68 -3.38 13.24
CA LEU A 536 16.01 -3.96 14.42
C LEU A 536 15.81 -2.90 15.49
N ILE A 537 14.69 -2.98 16.21
CA ILE A 537 14.39 -2.19 17.39
C ILE A 537 14.19 -3.14 18.58
N TRP A 538 14.78 -2.80 19.71
CA TRP A 538 14.46 -3.42 20.98
C TRP A 538 13.51 -2.50 21.74
N PHE A 539 12.41 -3.08 22.23
CA PHE A 539 11.43 -2.47 23.11
C PHE A 539 11.53 -3.17 24.46
N ASP A 540 11.62 -2.40 25.53
CA ASP A 540 11.48 -2.93 26.87
C ASP A 540 10.04 -3.31 27.18
N LYS A 541 9.86 -3.93 28.35
CA LYS A 541 8.58 -4.45 28.79
C LYS A 541 7.47 -3.39 28.65
N ASP A 542 6.39 -3.77 28.00
CA ASP A 542 5.20 -2.97 27.74
C ASP A 542 5.40 -1.78 26.76
N GLU A 543 6.62 -1.44 26.31
CA GLU A 543 6.85 -0.23 25.52
C GLU A 543 6.20 -0.26 24.13
N LEU A 544 6.24 -1.42 23.46
CA LEU A 544 5.60 -1.59 22.15
C LEU A 544 4.06 -1.44 22.29
N GLU A 545 3.49 -2.07 23.31
CA GLU A 545 2.06 -2.00 23.62
C GLU A 545 1.63 -0.56 24.00
N ILE A 546 2.44 0.16 24.79
CA ILE A 546 2.19 1.57 25.14
C ILE A 546 2.25 2.45 23.87
N LEU A 547 3.25 2.23 23.01
CA LEU A 547 3.40 2.97 21.75
C LEU A 547 2.19 2.77 20.84
N GLN A 548 1.76 1.52 20.65
CA GLN A 548 0.58 1.20 19.85
C GLN A 548 -0.68 1.84 20.46
N CYS A 549 -0.85 1.77 21.79
CA CYS A 549 -1.97 2.40 22.50
C CYS A 549 -2.01 3.93 22.30
N LEU A 550 -0.86 4.60 22.34
CA LEU A 550 -0.74 6.03 22.07
C LEU A 550 -1.13 6.39 20.63
N ILE A 551 -0.65 5.62 19.65
CA ILE A 551 -0.97 5.83 18.23
C ILE A 551 -2.46 5.62 17.98
N GLU A 552 -3.04 4.54 18.50
CA GLU A 552 -4.46 4.26 18.35
C GLU A 552 -5.34 5.33 18.98
N THR A 553 -4.95 5.82 20.16
CA THR A 553 -5.68 6.89 20.85
C THR A 553 -5.57 8.21 20.08
N ALA A 554 -4.43 8.49 19.43
CA ALA A 554 -4.28 9.67 18.59
C ALA A 554 -5.15 9.61 17.33
N GLU A 555 -5.20 8.45 16.66
CA GLU A 555 -6.07 8.24 15.49
C GLU A 555 -7.56 8.34 15.83
N ASP A 556 -8.00 7.81 16.98
CA ASP A 556 -9.40 7.87 17.40
C ASP A 556 -9.87 9.30 17.74
N ASN A 557 -8.93 10.21 18.03
CA ASN A 557 -9.21 11.61 18.37
C ASN A 557 -9.06 12.58 17.17
N ALA A 558 -8.52 12.11 16.04
CA ALA A 558 -8.34 12.89 14.81
C ALA A 558 -9.56 12.75 13.90
#